data_AF-A0A4D6M045-F1
#
_entry.id   AF-A0A4D6M045-F1
#
_cell.length_a   1.000
_cell.length_b   1.000
_cell.length_c   1.000
_cell.angle_alpha   90.00
_cell.angle_beta   90.00
_cell.angle_gamma   90.00
#
_symmetry.space_group_name_H-M   'P 1'
#
loop_
_entity.id
_entity.type
_entity.pdbx_description
1 polymer ?
#
loop_
_entity_poly.entity_id
_entity_poly.type
_entity_poly.pdbx_seq_one_letter_code
_entity_poly.pdbx_strand_id
1 'polypeptide(L)'
;MIEGSRIRLKTWQQATVAMGCVIGAPSCCFCKCGSFWDLPENTFGVAYARFMGSRNFSPDDRPPVRFMDTDELAYVAMRVREVRDFWHTLFDLPTNLIGETALKVIEFEQMGLPMYLLSVVGGTARFSGK
;
A
#
# COMPACT_ATOMS: atom_id res chain seq x y z
N MET A 1 -9.19 17.28 24.01
CA MET A 1 -9.64 17.70 22.67
C MET A 1 -8.39 17.74 21.80
N ILE A 2 -8.12 16.67 21.04
CA ILE A 2 -6.91 16.60 20.19
C ILE A 2 -7.31 17.20 18.86
N GLU A 3 -6.91 18.46 18.65
CA GLU A 3 -7.02 19.17 17.37
C GLU A 3 -6.32 18.32 16.30
N GLY A 4 -7.08 17.84 15.31
CA GLY A 4 -6.60 16.92 14.29
C GLY A 4 -5.48 17.56 13.48
N SER A 5 -4.27 17.01 13.58
CA SER A 5 -3.14 17.33 12.72
C SER A 5 -3.51 17.06 11.27
N ARG A 6 -3.99 18.08 10.57
CA ARG A 6 -4.32 18.04 9.14
C ARG A 6 -3.04 17.71 8.38
N ILE A 7 -2.89 16.46 7.94
CA ILE A 7 -1.75 16.01 7.14
C ILE A 7 -1.83 16.74 5.80
N ARG A 8 -1.07 17.84 5.67
CA ARG A 8 -1.00 18.62 4.44
C ARG A 8 -0.18 17.83 3.42
N LEU A 9 -0.88 17.16 2.49
CA LEU A 9 -0.25 16.51 1.34
C LEU A 9 0.57 17.55 0.56
N LYS A 10 1.75 17.15 0.08
CA LYS A 10 2.60 17.97 -0.79
C LYS A 10 1.84 18.29 -2.09
N THR A 11 2.20 19.39 -2.75
CA THR A 11 1.56 19.86 -3.99
C THR A 11 1.50 18.80 -5.09
N TRP A 12 2.54 17.98 -5.21
CA TRP A 12 2.56 16.86 -6.16
C TRP A 12 1.64 15.71 -5.75
N GLN A 13 1.46 15.44 -4.46
CA GLN A 13 0.49 14.46 -3.98
C GLN A 13 -0.93 14.95 -4.29
N GLN A 14 -1.25 16.22 -4.00
CA GLN A 14 -2.52 16.85 -4.35
C GLN A 14 -2.79 16.79 -5.87
N ALA A 15 -1.78 17.02 -6.70
CA ALA A 15 -1.89 16.90 -8.15
C ALA A 15 -2.17 15.45 -8.60
N THR A 16 -1.54 14.46 -7.98
CA THR A 16 -1.81 13.04 -8.26
C THR A 16 -3.21 12.62 -7.81
N VAL A 17 -3.71 13.14 -6.68
CA VAL A 17 -5.11 12.93 -6.23
C VAL A 17 -6.09 13.54 -7.23
N ALA A 18 -5.87 14.80 -7.61
CA ALA A 18 -6.72 15.52 -8.55
C ALA A 18 -6.77 14.84 -9.92
N MET A 19 -5.63 14.39 -10.44
CA MET A 19 -5.55 13.65 -11.70
C MET A 19 -6.23 12.27 -11.61
N GLY A 20 -6.08 11.56 -10.49
CA GLY A 20 -6.73 10.27 -10.26
C GLY A 20 -8.27 10.37 -10.18
N CYS A 21 -8.78 11.47 -9.64
CA CYS A 21 -10.22 11.74 -9.59
C CYS A 21 -10.80 12.03 -10.98
N VAL A 22 -10.04 12.71 -11.85
CA VAL A 22 -10.42 12.99 -13.26
C VAL A 22 -10.48 11.72 -14.12
N ILE A 23 -9.70 10.68 -13.80
CA ILE A 23 -9.63 9.42 -14.56
C ILE A 23 -10.65 8.38 -14.05
N GLY A 24 -11.51 8.73 -13.08
CA GLY A 24 -12.57 7.86 -12.58
C GLY A 24 -12.13 6.86 -11.51
N ALA A 25 -11.12 7.22 -10.70
CA ALA A 25 -10.72 6.48 -9.49
C ALA A 25 -10.48 4.97 -9.73
N PRO A 26 -9.50 4.58 -10.57
CA PRO A 26 -9.25 3.19 -10.89
C PRO A 26 -8.95 2.34 -9.65
N SER A 27 -9.76 1.29 -9.43
CA SER A 27 -9.60 0.29 -8.37
C SER A 27 -8.85 -0.96 -8.85
N CYS A 28 -7.95 -1.53 -8.04
CA CYS A 28 -7.37 -2.84 -8.34
C CYS A 28 -8.40 -3.92 -8.02
N CYS A 29 -9.19 -4.32 -9.02
CA CYS A 29 -10.15 -5.39 -8.90
C CYS A 29 -9.55 -6.70 -9.41
N PHE A 30 -9.37 -7.69 -8.54
CA PHE A 30 -8.85 -9.01 -8.96
C PHE A 30 -9.89 -9.75 -9.82
N CYS A 31 -11.17 -9.53 -9.55
CA CYS A 31 -12.29 -10.15 -10.27
C CYS A 31 -12.37 -9.83 -11.78
N LYS A 32 -11.64 -8.82 -12.29
CA LYS A 32 -11.53 -8.52 -13.74
C LYS A 32 -10.27 -9.08 -14.40
N CYS A 33 -9.32 -9.60 -13.63
CA CYS A 33 -8.11 -10.22 -14.16
C CYS A 33 -8.38 -11.72 -14.41
N GLY A 34 -8.56 -12.10 -15.68
CA GLY A 34 -8.51 -13.52 -16.08
C GLY A 34 -7.19 -14.18 -15.69
N SER A 35 -7.17 -15.53 -15.65
CA SER A 35 -6.08 -16.39 -15.17
C SER A 35 -4.70 -15.74 -15.26
N PHE A 36 -4.30 -15.06 -14.18
CA PHE A 36 -2.97 -14.46 -14.09
C PHE A 36 -1.86 -15.53 -14.13
N TRP A 37 -2.26 -16.78 -13.86
CA TRP A 37 -1.48 -18.01 -13.99
C TRP A 37 -1.08 -18.35 -15.43
N ASP A 38 -1.80 -17.83 -16.44
CA ASP A 38 -1.54 -18.09 -17.86
C ASP A 38 -0.64 -17.02 -18.51
N LEU A 39 -0.20 -16.00 -17.75
CA LEU A 39 0.76 -15.02 -18.26
C LEU A 39 2.18 -15.60 -18.30
N PRO A 40 3.07 -15.07 -19.16
CA PRO A 40 4.46 -15.49 -19.18
C PRO A 40 5.15 -15.22 -17.84
N GLU A 41 5.99 -16.16 -17.40
CA GLU A 41 6.60 -16.17 -16.07
C GLU A 41 7.45 -14.93 -15.75
N ASN A 42 7.94 -14.23 -16.79
CA ASN A 42 8.75 -13.03 -16.66
C ASN A 42 7.93 -11.75 -16.46
N THR A 43 6.62 -11.86 -16.27
CA THR A 43 5.77 -10.69 -16.03
C THR A 43 5.60 -10.43 -14.55
N PHE A 44 5.53 -9.14 -14.20
CA PHE A 44 5.18 -8.71 -12.84
C PHE A 44 3.84 -9.32 -12.39
N GLY A 45 2.94 -9.57 -13.34
CA GLY A 45 1.66 -10.16 -13.05
C GLY A 45 1.77 -11.53 -12.39
N VAL A 46 2.43 -12.48 -13.04
CA VAL A 46 2.61 -13.84 -12.49
C VAL A 46 3.31 -13.79 -11.13
N ALA A 47 4.32 -12.93 -10.95
CA ALA A 47 4.99 -12.75 -9.66
C ALA A 47 4.01 -12.28 -8.57
N TYR A 48 3.13 -11.33 -8.88
CA TYR A 48 2.11 -10.84 -7.97
C TYR A 48 1.07 -11.93 -7.63
N ALA A 49 0.58 -12.69 -8.61
CA ALA A 49 -0.34 -13.80 -8.34
C ALA A 49 0.32 -14.92 -7.52
N ARG A 50 1.59 -15.25 -7.78
CA ARG A 50 2.35 -16.20 -6.95
C ARG A 50 2.50 -15.68 -5.52
N PHE A 51 2.82 -14.41 -5.33
CA PHE A 51 2.92 -13.78 -4.02
C PHE A 51 1.59 -13.84 -3.25
N MET A 52 0.48 -13.46 -3.89
CA MET A 52 -0.86 -13.46 -3.31
C MET A 52 -1.36 -14.89 -3.02
N GLY A 53 -1.16 -15.81 -3.96
CA GLY A 53 -1.54 -17.23 -3.83
C GLY A 53 -0.75 -17.96 -2.75
N SER A 54 0.55 -17.69 -2.60
CA SER A 54 1.39 -18.29 -1.56
C SER A 54 0.93 -17.97 -0.13
N ARG A 55 0.21 -16.87 0.05
CA ARG A 55 -0.26 -16.35 1.35
C ARG A 55 -1.78 -16.37 1.49
N ASN A 56 -2.49 -16.89 0.49
CA ASN A 56 -3.96 -16.89 0.42
C ASN A 56 -4.57 -15.50 0.66
N PHE A 57 -3.93 -14.45 0.12
CA PHE A 57 -4.43 -13.08 0.19
C PHE A 57 -5.23 -12.74 -1.06
N SER A 58 -6.40 -12.13 -0.87
CA SER A 58 -7.14 -11.48 -1.95
C SER A 58 -7.03 -9.96 -1.82
N PRO A 59 -6.76 -9.22 -2.93
CA PRO A 59 -6.81 -7.76 -2.90
C PRO A 59 -8.22 -7.25 -2.55
N ASP A 60 -9.25 -8.02 -2.92
CA ASP A 60 -10.66 -7.66 -2.71
C ASP A 60 -11.12 -7.85 -1.25
N ASP A 61 -10.36 -8.56 -0.40
CA ASP A 61 -10.70 -8.74 1.03
C ASP A 61 -10.41 -7.48 1.88
N ARG A 62 -9.88 -6.42 1.26
CA ARG A 62 -9.51 -5.17 1.93
C ARG A 62 -10.78 -4.39 2.32
N PRO A 63 -11.05 -4.17 3.62
CA PRO A 63 -12.19 -3.37 4.03
C PRO A 63 -12.01 -1.92 3.55
N PRO A 64 -13.10 -1.26 3.10
CA PRO A 64 -13.03 0.12 2.67
C PRO A 64 -12.52 1.00 3.82
N VAL A 65 -11.65 1.96 3.51
CA VAL A 65 -11.15 2.93 4.49
C VAL A 65 -12.33 3.75 5.00
N ARG A 66 -12.56 3.69 6.32
CA ARG A 66 -13.56 4.49 7.03
C ARG A 66 -12.87 5.64 7.75
N PHE A 67 -13.62 6.69 8.10
CA PHE A 67 -13.14 7.86 8.85
C PHE A 67 -12.21 8.79 8.07
N MET A 68 -12.58 9.15 6.83
CA MET A 68 -11.91 10.18 6.04
C MET A 68 -12.88 11.33 5.77
N ASP A 69 -12.36 12.56 5.75
CA ASP A 69 -13.17 13.77 5.59
C ASP A 69 -13.69 13.95 4.15
N THR A 70 -13.00 13.38 3.16
CA THR A 70 -13.36 13.48 1.74
C THR A 70 -13.22 12.12 1.05
N ASP A 71 -14.07 11.89 0.05
CA ASP A 71 -14.05 10.66 -0.77
C ASP A 71 -12.72 10.50 -1.53
N GLU A 72 -12.12 11.62 -1.95
CA GLU A 72 -10.80 11.64 -2.57
C GLU A 72 -9.70 11.11 -1.63
N LEU A 73 -9.76 11.49 -0.35
CA LEU A 73 -8.79 11.04 0.65
C LEU A 73 -9.00 9.56 0.99
N ALA A 74 -10.26 9.10 1.07
CA ALA A 74 -10.57 7.68 1.22
C ALA A 74 -10.04 6.85 0.04
N TYR A 75 -10.20 7.35 -1.19
CA TYR A 75 -9.65 6.73 -2.39
C TYR A 75 -8.13 6.61 -2.32
N VAL A 76 -7.43 7.70 -2.00
CA VAL A 76 -5.96 7.71 -1.87
C VAL A 76 -5.49 6.76 -0.78
N ALA A 77 -6.15 6.75 0.38
CA ALA A 77 -5.81 5.84 1.47
C ALA A 77 -5.99 4.37 1.06
N MET A 78 -7.01 4.05 0.26
CA MET A 78 -7.17 2.72 -0.33
C MET A 78 -6.06 2.40 -1.34
N ARG A 79 -5.71 3.33 -2.24
CA ARG A 79 -4.59 3.14 -3.18
C ARG A 79 -3.28 2.86 -2.47
N VAL A 80 -2.99 3.62 -1.41
CA VAL A 80 -1.78 3.45 -0.60
C VAL A 80 -1.69 2.05 0.00
N ARG A 81 -2.84 1.47 0.41
CA ARG A 81 -2.90 0.09 0.91
C ARG A 81 -2.65 -0.94 -0.19
N GLU A 82 -3.23 -0.77 -1.38
CA GLU A 82 -3.07 -1.72 -2.48
C GLU A 82 -1.67 -1.70 -3.09
N VAL A 83 -1.09 -0.50 -3.26
CA VAL A 83 0.27 -0.35 -3.79
C VAL A 83 1.31 -0.98 -2.85
N ARG A 84 1.03 -1.07 -1.54
CA ARG A 84 1.86 -1.83 -0.60
C ARG A 84 2.07 -3.28 -1.02
N ASP A 85 1.03 -3.93 -1.51
CA ASP A 85 1.11 -5.34 -1.92
C ASP A 85 1.98 -5.49 -3.17
N PHE A 86 1.98 -4.47 -4.03
CA PHE A 86 2.92 -4.40 -5.14
C PHE A 86 4.35 -4.21 -4.67
N TRP A 87 4.59 -3.39 -3.64
CA TRP A 87 5.93 -3.22 -3.09
C TRP A 87 6.50 -4.51 -2.50
N HIS A 88 5.68 -5.32 -1.82
CA HIS A 88 6.11 -6.63 -1.36
C HIS A 88 6.54 -7.54 -2.51
N THR A 89 5.84 -7.48 -3.64
CA THR A 89 6.15 -8.30 -4.82
C THR A 89 7.37 -7.78 -5.58
N LEU A 90 7.52 -6.46 -5.71
CA LEU A 90 8.64 -5.84 -6.43
C LEU A 90 9.98 -6.03 -5.71
N PHE A 91 9.98 -5.93 -4.38
CA PHE A 91 11.20 -6.08 -3.57
C PHE A 91 11.39 -7.49 -3.00
N ASP A 92 10.49 -8.42 -3.35
CA ASP A 92 10.45 -9.79 -2.82
C ASP A 92 10.54 -9.84 -1.28
N LEU A 93 9.82 -8.91 -0.61
CA LEU A 93 9.87 -8.75 0.84
C LEU A 93 8.85 -9.67 1.51
N PRO A 94 9.26 -10.53 2.46
CA PRO A 94 8.33 -11.39 3.18
C PRO A 94 7.47 -10.58 4.15
N THR A 95 6.24 -11.03 4.39
CA THR A 95 5.31 -10.47 5.39
C THR A 95 5.67 -10.89 6.83
N ASN A 96 6.96 -10.95 7.13
CA ASN A 96 7.51 -11.16 8.48
C ASN A 96 7.84 -9.80 9.10
N LEU A 97 8.05 -9.75 10.42
CA LEU A 97 8.30 -8.49 11.13
C LEU A 97 9.48 -7.68 10.55
N ILE A 98 10.53 -8.36 10.06
CA ILE A 98 11.68 -7.74 9.41
C ILE A 98 11.30 -7.16 8.04
N GLY A 99 10.58 -7.93 7.22
CA GLY A 99 10.18 -7.50 5.87
C GLY A 99 9.12 -6.40 5.91
N GLU A 100 8.19 -6.44 6.87
CA GLU A 100 7.28 -5.33 7.15
C GLU A 100 8.05 -4.08 7.55
N THR A 101 9.02 -4.18 8.47
CA THR A 101 9.81 -3.03 8.90
C THR A 101 10.64 -2.45 7.74
N ALA A 102 11.25 -3.30 6.90
CA ALA A 102 11.96 -2.87 5.70
C ALA A 102 11.02 -2.18 4.70
N LEU A 103 9.83 -2.73 4.49
CA LEU A 103 8.84 -2.13 3.61
C LEU A 103 8.38 -0.76 4.13
N LYS A 104 8.25 -0.59 5.45
CA LYS A 104 7.90 0.70 6.04
C LYS A 104 8.96 1.77 5.80
N VAL A 105 10.25 1.40 5.73
CA VAL A 105 11.32 2.33 5.35
C VAL A 105 11.12 2.79 3.91
N ILE A 106 10.84 1.86 2.99
CA ILE A 106 10.57 2.18 1.59
C ILE A 106 9.31 3.06 1.45
N GLU A 107 8.23 2.72 2.14
CA GLU A 107 7.00 3.52 2.17
C GLU A 107 7.24 4.93 2.75
N PHE A 108 8.10 5.04 3.77
CA PHE A 108 8.46 6.33 4.35
C PHE A 108 9.23 7.21 3.37
N GLU A 109 10.22 6.66 2.65
CA GLU A 109 10.97 7.40 1.63
C GLU A 109 10.07 7.90 0.49
N GLN A 110 9.14 7.05 0.03
CA GLN A 110 8.27 7.40 -1.10
C GLN A 110 7.13 8.36 -0.74
N MET A 111 6.46 8.15 0.40
CA MET A 111 5.25 8.91 0.75
C MET A 111 5.48 9.97 1.83
N GLY A 112 6.52 9.83 2.65
CA GLY A 112 6.86 10.75 3.72
C GLY A 112 5.80 10.86 4.83
N LEU A 113 4.92 9.87 4.98
CA LEU A 113 3.88 9.92 6.00
C LEU A 113 4.45 9.56 7.39
N PRO A 114 4.10 10.33 8.44
CA PRO A 114 4.65 10.12 9.78
C PRO A 114 4.29 8.76 10.39
N MET A 115 3.18 8.15 9.94
CA MET A 115 2.77 6.81 10.39
C MET A 115 3.79 5.73 10.01
N TYR A 116 4.44 5.86 8.85
CA TYR A 116 5.48 4.90 8.43
C TYR A 116 6.72 5.02 9.29
N LEU A 117 7.15 6.25 9.59
CA LEU A 117 8.25 6.50 10.50
C LEU A 117 8.01 5.88 11.89
N LEU A 118 6.83 6.12 12.47
CA LEU A 118 6.46 5.53 13.76
C LEU A 118 6.45 4.00 13.70
N SER A 119 6.02 3.42 12.58
CA SER A 119 6.06 1.97 12.37
C SER A 119 7.49 1.43 12.24
N VAL A 120 8.39 2.15 11.57
CA VAL A 120 9.82 1.79 11.49
C VAL A 120 10.45 1.84 12.88
N VAL A 121 10.26 2.94 13.61
CA VAL A 121 10.79 3.11 14.98
C VAL A 121 10.25 2.04 15.93
N GLY A 122 8.96 1.73 15.85
CA GLY A 122 8.35 0.66 16.64
C GLY A 122 8.87 -0.73 16.25
N GLY A 123 9.06 -0.99 14.96
CA GLY A 123 9.65 -2.23 14.45
C GLY A 123 11.09 -2.42 14.93
N THR A 124 11.94 -1.40 14.79
CA THR A 124 13.34 -1.42 15.21
C THR A 124 13.51 -1.51 16.72
N ALA A 125 12.67 -0.81 17.51
CA ALA A 125 12.66 -0.91 18.97
C ALA A 125 12.40 -2.34 19.45
N ARG A 126 11.54 -3.11 18.77
CA ARG A 126 11.30 -4.51 19.09
C ARG A 126 12.51 -5.41 18.81
N PHE A 127 13.33 -5.07 17.82
CA PHE A 127 14.57 -5.78 17.53
C PHE A 127 15.73 -5.40 18.47
N SER A 128 15.72 -4.18 19.02
CA SER A 128 16.76 -3.68 19.93
C SER A 128 16.68 -4.23 21.35
N GLY A 129 15.63 -4.96 21.71
CA GLY A 129 15.43 -5.56 23.04
C GLY A 129 16.09 -6.92 23.27
N LYS A 130 17.07 -7.30 22.45
CA LYS A 130 17.87 -8.52 22.59
C LYS A 130 19.36 -8.19 22.59
#